data_AF-A0AAU7DTC1-F1
#
_entry.id   AF-A0AAU7DTC1-F1
#
_cell.length_a   1.000
_cell.length_b   1.000
_cell.length_c   1.000
_cell.angle_alpha   90.00
_cell.angle_beta   90.00
_cell.angle_gamma   90.00
#
_symmetry.space_group_name_H-M   'P 1'
#
loop_
_entity.id
_entity.type
_entity.pdbx_description
1 polymer ?
#
loop_
_entity_poly.entity_id
_entity_poly.type
_entity_poly.pdbx_seq_one_letter_code
_entity_poly.pdbx_strand_id
1 'polypeptide(L)' 'MVVEVGANISEIAVGDRVVIDTMAFTDGPIGLGAVLGYRSKGGSSIVVVDVLQTRLDKALGIGADAVINSADKVVVLFD' A
#
# COMPACT_ATOMS: atom_id res chain seq x y z
N MET A 1 -9.86 12.27 -3.51
CA MET A 1 -10.85 11.59 -2.63
C MET A 1 -10.23 10.40 -1.88
N VAL A 2 -10.13 10.47 -0.55
CA VAL A 2 -9.80 9.33 0.31
C VAL A 2 -11.12 8.72 0.78
N VAL A 3 -11.34 7.44 0.49
CA VAL A 3 -12.64 6.78 0.73
C VAL A 3 -12.70 6.22 2.16
N GLU A 4 -11.57 5.77 2.72
CA GLU A 4 -11.47 5.27 4.10
C GLU A 4 -10.00 5.15 4.54
N VAL A 5 -9.70 5.35 5.84
CA VAL A 5 -8.36 5.18 6.44
C VAL A 5 -8.51 4.43 7.76
N GLY A 6 -7.87 3.26 7.87
CA GLY A 6 -7.89 2.48 9.12
C GLY A 6 -7.31 1.07 8.98
N ALA A 7 -7.04 0.42 10.12
CA ALA A 7 -6.47 -0.93 10.17
C ALA A 7 -7.50 -2.06 9.85
N ASN A 8 -8.79 -1.74 9.76
CA ASN A 8 -9.88 -2.71 9.60
C ASN A 8 -10.79 -2.36 8.41
N ILE A 9 -10.21 -2.16 7.23
CA ILE A 9 -10.97 -1.93 5.99
C ILE A 9 -11.29 -3.28 5.35
N SER A 10 -12.56 -3.64 5.27
CA SER A 10 -13.03 -4.91 4.70
C SER A 10 -13.74 -4.78 3.36
N GLU A 11 -14.30 -3.60 3.04
CA GLU A 11 -15.12 -3.36 1.85
C GLU A 11 -14.31 -2.74 0.71
N ILE A 12 -13.37 -3.52 0.16
CA ILE A 12 -12.58 -3.08 -0.99
C ILE A 12 -13.18 -3.65 -2.28
N ALA A 13 -13.53 -2.76 -3.21
CA ALA A 13 -14.15 -3.09 -4.49
C ALA A 13 -13.14 -3.11 -5.65
N VAL A 14 -13.53 -3.77 -6.74
CA VAL A 14 -12.79 -3.72 -8.02
C VAL A 14 -12.81 -2.27 -8.52
N GLY A 15 -11.65 -1.76 -8.93
CA GLY A 15 -11.52 -0.39 -9.40
C GLY A 15 -11.04 0.61 -8.36
N ASP A 16 -10.99 0.24 -7.08
CA ASP A 16 -10.49 1.12 -6.02
C ASP A 16 -9.01 1.49 -6.25
N ARG A 17 -8.53 2.46 -5.48
CA ARG A 17 -7.11 2.81 -5.41
C ARG A 17 -6.71 2.80 -3.94
N VAL A 18 -5.64 2.09 -3.61
CA VAL A 18 -5.25 1.89 -2.21
C VAL A 18 -3.82 2.36 -1.98
N VAL A 19 -3.60 2.89 -0.79
CA VAL A 19 -2.29 3.16 -0.23
C VAL A 19 -2.08 2.17 0.91
N ILE A 20 -0.99 1.43 0.87
CA ILE A 20 -0.63 0.43 1.89
C ILE A 20 0.57 0.96 2.66
N ASP A 21 0.36 1.35 3.91
CA ASP A 21 1.44 1.69 4.84
C ASP A 21 1.90 0.44 5.58
N THR A 22 3.12 0.01 5.30
CA THR A 22 3.71 -1.20 5.88
C THR A 22 4.40 -0.93 7.23
N MET A 23 4.56 0.34 7.62
CA MET A 23 5.17 0.77 8.88
C MET A 23 4.26 0.60 10.08
N ALA A 24 2.94 0.60 9.86
CA ALA A 24 1.97 0.31 10.90
C ALA A 24 2.05 -1.15 11.42
N PHE A 25 2.81 -2.02 10.75
CA PHE A 25 2.96 -3.43 11.11
C PHE A 25 4.37 -3.73 11.64
N THR A 26 4.49 -3.98 12.93
CA THR A 26 5.77 -4.18 13.66
C THR A 26 6.64 -5.33 13.13
N ASP A 27 6.10 -6.30 12.38
CA ASP A 27 6.85 -7.51 11.98
C ASP A 27 6.96 -7.80 10.47
N GLY A 28 6.54 -6.89 9.58
CA GLY A 28 7.11 -6.84 8.22
C GLY A 28 6.48 -7.59 7.02
N PRO A 29 5.69 -8.70 7.10
CA PRO A 29 5.11 -9.30 5.89
C PRO A 29 3.62 -8.98 5.67
N ILE A 30 2.87 -8.55 6.69
CA ILE A 30 1.41 -8.35 6.59
C ILE A 30 1.08 -7.33 5.48
N GLY A 31 1.82 -6.23 5.44
CA GLY A 31 1.66 -5.22 4.40
C GLY A 31 1.93 -5.73 2.99
N LEU A 32 2.87 -6.66 2.79
CA LEU A 32 3.12 -7.30 1.49
C LEU A 32 2.04 -8.32 1.13
N GLY A 33 1.46 -9.01 2.12
CA GLY A 33 0.29 -9.86 1.94
C GLY A 33 -0.93 -9.06 1.44
N ALA A 34 -1.09 -7.82 1.89
CA ALA A 34 -2.14 -6.92 1.42
C ALA A 34 -1.96 -6.53 -0.06
N VAL A 35 -0.72 -6.32 -0.52
CA VAL A 35 -0.42 -6.07 -1.95
C VAL A 35 -0.89 -7.24 -2.81
N LEU A 36 -0.49 -8.47 -2.45
CA LEU A 36 -0.89 -9.68 -3.18
C LEU A 36 -2.41 -9.90 -3.14
N GLY A 37 -3.02 -9.77 -1.97
CA GLY A 37 -4.46 -9.94 -1.78
C GLY A 37 -5.28 -8.95 -2.59
N TYR A 38 -4.87 -7.68 -2.61
CA TYR A 38 -5.58 -6.66 -3.37
C TYR A 38 -5.38 -6.83 -4.89
N ARG A 39 -4.17 -7.19 -5.34
CA ARG A 39 -3.90 -7.40 -6.76
C ARG A 39 -4.62 -8.62 -7.33
N SER A 40 -4.69 -9.71 -6.56
CA SER A 40 -5.48 -10.91 -6.93
C SER A 40 -6.99 -10.65 -7.03
N LYS A 41 -7.51 -9.65 -6.32
CA LYS A 41 -8.92 -9.23 -6.41
C LYS A 41 -9.22 -8.29 -7.59
N GLY A 42 -8.25 -8.00 -8.45
CA GLY A 42 -8.43 -7.08 -9.58
C GLY A 42 -8.46 -5.61 -9.18
N GLY A 43 -7.86 -5.25 -8.04
CA GLY A 43 -7.64 -3.87 -7.65
C GLY A 43 -6.95 -3.06 -8.76
N SER A 44 -7.23 -1.76 -8.88
CA SER A 44 -6.77 -0.99 -10.05
C SER A 44 -5.39 -0.34 -9.86
N SER A 45 -5.11 0.16 -8.67
CA SER A 45 -3.85 0.83 -8.35
C SER A 45 -3.40 0.58 -6.90
N ILE A 46 -2.14 0.19 -6.73
CA ILE A 46 -1.51 -0.06 -5.43
C ILE A 46 -0.29 0.85 -5.27
N VAL A 47 -0.32 1.71 -4.25
CA VAL A 47 0.85 2.45 -3.80
C VAL A 47 1.29 1.91 -2.45
N VAL A 48 2.56 1.57 -2.30
CA VAL A 48 3.12 1.08 -1.02
C VAL A 48 4.04 2.13 -0.40
N VAL A 49 3.90 2.35 0.90
CA VAL A 49 4.67 3.31 1.68
C VAL A 49 5.41 2.57 2.79
N ASP A 50 6.73 2.73 2.85
CA ASP A 50 7.62 2.14 3.86
C ASP A 50 8.83 3.10 4.05
N VAL A 51 9.70 2.86 5.03
CA VAL A 51 11.01 3.54 5.15
C VAL A 51 12.18 2.67 4.68
N LEU A 52 11.98 1.35 4.63
CA LEU A 52 12.96 0.36 4.22
C LEU A 52 12.86 0.11 2.72
N GLN A 53 13.87 0.56 1.98
CA GLN A 53 13.94 0.37 0.53
C GLN A 53 13.82 -1.10 0.11
N THR A 54 14.40 -2.02 0.89
CA THR A 54 14.30 -3.47 0.63
C THR A 54 12.87 -4.02 0.69
N ARG A 55 11.96 -3.37 1.41
CA ARG A 55 10.53 -3.72 1.43
C ARG A 55 9.79 -3.12 0.24
N LEU A 56 10.14 -1.90 -0.16
CA LEU A 56 9.61 -1.25 -1.36
C LEU A 56 10.00 -2.01 -2.64
N ASP A 57 11.25 -2.43 -2.76
CA ASP A 57 11.72 -3.23 -3.91
C ASP A 57 10.94 -4.56 -4.02
N LYS A 58 10.68 -5.20 -2.88
CA LYS A 58 9.82 -6.41 -2.83
C LYS A 58 8.38 -6.10 -3.22
N ALA A 59 7.83 -4.98 -2.74
CA ALA A 59 6.46 -4.56 -3.06
C ALA A 59 6.27 -4.40 -4.57
N LEU A 60 7.22 -3.75 -5.26
CA LEU A 60 7.22 -3.65 -6.73
C LEU A 60 7.25 -5.04 -7.38
N GLY A 61 8.11 -5.94 -6.88
CA GLY A 61 8.23 -7.30 -7.40
C GLY A 61 6.98 -8.17 -7.24
N ILE A 62 6.06 -7.82 -6.33
CA ILE A 62 4.83 -8.58 -6.05
C ILE A 62 3.54 -7.87 -6.48
N GLY A 63 3.64 -6.74 -7.19
CA GLY A 63 2.50 -6.11 -7.87
C GLY A 63 2.10 -4.73 -7.37
N ALA A 64 2.92 -4.06 -6.56
CA ALA A 64 2.76 -2.62 -6.34
C ALA A 64 3.03 -1.84 -7.62
N ASP A 65 2.24 -0.80 -7.90
CA ASP A 65 2.40 0.05 -9.08
C ASP A 65 3.37 1.19 -8.82
N ALA A 66 3.40 1.68 -7.59
CA ALA A 66 4.32 2.71 -7.13
C ALA A 66 4.72 2.47 -5.68
N VAL A 67 5.86 3.04 -5.31
CA VAL A 67 6.39 2.99 -3.95
C VAL A 67 6.78 4.39 -3.50
N ILE A 68 6.61 4.65 -2.21
CA ILE A 68 7.05 5.88 -1.55
C ILE A 68 7.95 5.49 -0.39
N ASN A 69 9.18 6.00 -0.42
CA ASN A 69 10.05 5.96 0.74
C ASN A 69 9.73 7.15 1.65
N SER A 70 9.20 6.86 2.84
CA SER A 70 8.73 7.83 3.83
C SER A 70 9.76 8.15 4.91
N ALA A 71 11.02 7.76 4.72
CA ALA A 71 12.12 8.19 5.58
C ALA A 71 12.29 9.73 5.56
N ASP A 72 11.81 10.38 4.48
CA ASP A 72 11.67 11.83 4.35
C ASP A 72 10.22 12.29 4.59
N LYS A 73 10.01 13.60 4.72
CA LYS A 73 8.67 14.19 4.87
C LYS A 73 7.84 13.99 3.59
N VAL A 74 6.77 13.20 3.67
CA VAL A 74 5.80 12.99 2.59
C VAL A 74 4.55 13.85 2.83
N VAL A 75 4.15 14.63 1.82
CA VAL A 75 2.87 15.37 1.80
C VAL A 75 2.08 14.88 0.58
N VAL A 76 1.00 14.15 0.82
CA VAL A 76 0.09 13.72 -0.25
C VAL A 76 -1.05 14.72 -0.34
N LEU A 77 -1.14 15.43 -1.46
CA LEU A 77 -2.25 16.32 -1.78
C LEU A 77 -3.25 15.54 -2.63
N PHE A 78 -4.49 15.52 -2.19
CA PHE A 78 -5.60 15.04 -2.99
C PHE A 78 -6.39 16.25 -3.48
N ASP A 79 -6.70 16.26 -4.77
CA ASP A 79 -7.78 17.05 -5.35
C ASP A 79 -9.17 16.50 -4.97
#